data_AF-R6BK39-F1
#
_entry.id   AF-R6BK39-F1
#
_cell.length_a   1.000
_cell.length_b   1.000
_cell.length_c   1.000
_cell.angle_alpha   90.00
_cell.angle_beta   90.00
_cell.angle_gamma   90.00
#
_symmetry.space_group_name_H-M   'P 1'
#
loop_
_entity.id
_entity.type
_entity.pdbx_description
1 polymer ?
#
loop_
_entity_poly.entity_id
_entity_poly.type
_entity_poly.pdbx_seq_one_letter_code
_entity_poly.pdbx_strand_id
1 'polypeptide(L)'
;MIDFLIVLLVFLWGSALMNALILVRHRQHPACRQFAWAVENDSDIKIAPDFSSKSSQPRLEPSEEEILLYFKHKQCCNLEKARCLGQQLGTQILCLPQDLAQEQLTLEPPLLLHAQMLCLFVSEECVRRLLPDPILHKLVLAQMNDTISEQLPNFYNNLLQYRAYTAYKMCLEEAPAESAASEPTQQQLIGSCWAKMTGKPQDPAHCQLGSRLYQWMKARCEQLVCSVQFQTV
;
A
#
# COMPACT_ATOMS: atom_id res chain seq x y z
N MET A 1 -13.83 -17.11 55.33
CA MET A 1 -14.06 -17.58 53.94
C MET A 1 -14.94 -16.64 53.13
N ILE A 2 -15.97 -16.01 53.73
CA ILE A 2 -16.89 -15.10 53.01
C ILE A 2 -16.20 -13.79 52.57
N ASP A 3 -15.36 -13.20 53.42
CA ASP A 3 -14.71 -11.90 53.12
C ASP A 3 -13.74 -11.97 51.93
N PHE A 4 -13.04 -13.10 51.76
CA PHE A 4 -12.11 -13.30 50.63
C PHE A 4 -12.85 -13.41 49.29
N LEU A 5 -14.05 -13.99 49.31
CA LEU A 5 -14.88 -14.15 48.12
C LEU A 5 -15.48 -12.81 47.68
N ILE A 6 -15.83 -11.94 48.64
CA ILE A 6 -16.33 -10.59 48.38
C ILE A 6 -15.23 -9.72 47.77
N VAL A 7 -14.01 -9.76 48.31
CA VAL A 7 -12.88 -8.99 47.77
C VAL A 7 -12.52 -9.43 46.34
N LEU A 8 -12.53 -10.74 46.07
CA LEU A 8 -12.29 -11.28 44.73
C LEU A 8 -13.36 -10.83 43.73
N LEU A 9 -14.64 -10.86 44.13
CA LEU A 9 -15.74 -10.36 43.31
C LEU A 9 -15.54 -8.88 43.00
N VAL A 10 -15.31 -8.02 43.99
CA VAL A 10 -15.12 -6.58 43.76
C VAL A 10 -13.95 -6.30 42.80
N PHE A 11 -12.86 -7.08 42.87
CA PHE A 11 -11.72 -6.93 41.97
C PHE A 11 -12.04 -7.37 40.53
N LEU A 12 -12.77 -8.49 40.37
CA LEU A 12 -13.19 -8.99 39.06
C LEU A 12 -14.20 -8.05 38.40
N TRP A 13 -15.18 -7.55 39.16
CA TRP A 13 -16.15 -6.58 38.66
C TRP A 13 -15.49 -5.22 38.36
N GLY A 14 -14.53 -4.76 39.19
CA GLY A 14 -13.77 -3.54 38.95
C GLY A 14 -12.90 -3.60 37.69
N SER A 15 -12.23 -4.73 37.46
CA SER A 15 -11.42 -4.94 36.25
C SER A 15 -12.28 -5.10 34.98
N ALA A 16 -13.41 -5.79 35.08
CA ALA A 16 -14.38 -5.88 33.98
C ALA A 16 -14.99 -4.51 33.63
N LEU A 17 -15.32 -3.70 34.65
CA LEU A 17 -15.83 -2.34 34.45
C LEU A 17 -14.77 -1.43 33.82
N MET A 18 -13.51 -1.51 34.27
CA MET A 18 -12.40 -0.76 33.66
C MET A 18 -12.16 -1.18 32.20
N ASN A 19 -12.18 -2.48 31.89
CA ASN A 19 -12.04 -2.97 30.52
C ASN A 19 -13.24 -2.53 29.65
N ALA A 20 -14.45 -2.55 30.18
CA ALA A 20 -15.64 -2.05 29.50
C ALA A 20 -15.55 -0.54 29.26
N LEU A 21 -15.07 0.24 30.23
CA LEU A 21 -14.87 1.69 30.08
C LEU A 21 -13.76 2.02 29.08
N ILE A 22 -12.67 1.25 29.03
CA ILE A 22 -11.63 1.37 28.01
C ILE A 22 -12.20 1.05 26.62
N LEU A 23 -12.98 -0.02 26.48
CA LEU A 23 -13.64 -0.39 25.23
C LEU A 23 -14.68 0.67 24.78
N VAL A 24 -15.45 1.23 25.72
CA VAL A 24 -16.41 2.30 25.43
C VAL A 24 -15.69 3.59 25.04
N ARG A 25 -14.60 3.95 25.73
CA ARG A 25 -13.79 5.14 25.40
C ARG A 25 -13.05 4.99 24.07
N HIS A 26 -12.60 3.77 23.73
CA HIS A 26 -12.03 3.45 22.41
C HIS A 26 -13.09 3.51 21.31
N ARG A 27 -14.34 3.08 21.57
CA ARG A 27 -15.48 3.22 20.63
C ARG A 27 -15.97 4.66 20.48
N GLN A 28 -15.81 5.50 21.51
CA GLN A 28 -16.25 6.89 21.50
C GLN A 28 -15.20 7.86 20.95
N HIS A 29 -13.98 7.38 20.62
CA HIS A 29 -12.98 8.22 19.98
C HIS A 29 -13.52 8.73 18.62
N PRO A 30 -13.47 10.05 18.33
CA PRO A 30 -14.04 10.61 17.11
C PRO A 30 -13.39 10.04 15.82
N ALA A 31 -12.19 9.47 15.92
CA ALA A 31 -11.53 8.74 14.84
C ALA A 31 -12.20 7.39 14.50
N CYS A 32 -12.89 6.74 15.45
CA CYS A 32 -13.68 5.52 15.20
C CYS A 32 -15.07 5.85 14.60
N ARG A 33 -15.60 7.06 14.83
CA ARG A 33 -16.89 7.50 14.28
C ARG A 33 -16.82 7.95 12.82
N GLN A 34 -15.65 8.31 12.30
CA GLN A 34 -15.50 8.71 10.89
C GLN A 34 -15.58 7.54 9.89
N PHE A 35 -15.75 6.30 10.37
CA PHE A 35 -15.92 5.11 9.53
C PHE A 35 -17.19 4.31 9.85
N ALA A 36 -18.23 4.97 10.39
CA ALA A 36 -19.51 4.34 10.70
C ALA A 36 -20.38 4.01 9.46
N TRP A 37 -20.04 4.52 8.26
CA TRP A 37 -20.73 4.16 7.02
C TRP A 37 -20.21 2.86 6.38
N ALA A 38 -19.19 2.22 6.96
CA ALA A 38 -18.59 0.98 6.46
C ALA A 38 -18.97 -0.27 7.29
N VAL A 39 -20.01 -0.18 8.13
CA VAL A 39 -20.62 -1.32 8.85
C VAL A 39 -22.09 -1.44 8.46
N GLU A 40 -22.40 -1.27 7.18
CA GLU A 40 -23.61 -1.86 6.62
C GLU A 40 -23.26 -3.26 6.12
N ASN A 41 -23.78 -4.23 6.87
CA ASN A 41 -24.04 -5.62 6.52
C ASN A 41 -23.76 -6.01 5.04
N ASP A 42 -22.55 -6.47 4.73
CA ASP A 42 -22.12 -6.95 3.41
C ASP A 42 -22.63 -8.38 3.10
N SER A 43 -23.82 -8.74 3.59
CA SER A 43 -24.43 -10.05 3.34
C SER A 43 -25.22 -10.13 2.03
N ASP A 44 -25.12 -9.11 1.17
CA ASP A 44 -25.87 -9.07 -0.10
C ASP A 44 -25.07 -8.45 -1.26
N ILE A 45 -23.75 -8.70 -1.35
CA ILE A 45 -23.05 -8.64 -2.64
C ILE A 45 -23.60 -9.78 -3.52
N LYS A 46 -24.67 -9.49 -4.25
CA LYS A 46 -25.06 -10.27 -5.43
C LYS A 46 -24.12 -9.86 -6.55
N ILE A 47 -23.10 -10.69 -6.78
CA ILE A 47 -22.35 -10.67 -8.04
C ILE A 47 -23.37 -10.98 -9.14
N ALA A 48 -23.91 -9.94 -9.78
CA ALA A 48 -24.82 -10.09 -10.89
C ALA A 48 -24.08 -10.81 -12.03
N PRO A 49 -24.61 -11.91 -12.58
CA PRO A 49 -24.02 -12.53 -13.74
C PRO A 49 -24.30 -11.66 -14.98
N ASP A 50 -23.23 -11.42 -15.73
CA ASP A 50 -23.18 -11.07 -17.16
C ASP A 50 -24.06 -9.92 -17.68
N PHE A 51 -23.45 -8.75 -17.84
CA PHE A 51 -23.76 -7.89 -18.99
C PHE A 51 -22.74 -8.13 -20.10
N SER A 52 -23.25 -8.69 -21.19
CA SER A 52 -22.58 -8.93 -22.44
C SER A 52 -22.10 -7.62 -23.08
N SER A 53 -20.78 -7.42 -23.06
CA SER A 53 -20.09 -6.58 -24.04
C SER A 53 -18.75 -7.23 -24.35
N LYS A 54 -18.71 -7.99 -25.46
CA LYS A 54 -17.50 -8.58 -26.08
C LYS A 54 -16.41 -8.97 -25.07
N SER A 55 -16.60 -10.12 -24.41
CA SER A 55 -15.62 -10.70 -23.51
C SER A 55 -14.31 -11.01 -24.25
N SER A 56 -13.35 -10.10 -24.21
CA SER A 56 -11.96 -10.53 -24.09
C SER A 56 -11.85 -11.15 -22.70
N GLN A 57 -12.18 -12.44 -22.59
CA GLN A 57 -11.76 -13.22 -21.43
C GLN A 57 -10.27 -12.93 -21.22
N PRO A 58 -9.80 -12.72 -19.97
CA PRO A 58 -8.37 -12.61 -19.73
C PRO A 58 -7.71 -13.84 -20.34
N ARG A 59 -6.86 -13.64 -21.35
CA ARG A 59 -6.16 -14.73 -22.03
C ARG A 59 -5.24 -15.35 -20.98
N LEU A 60 -5.64 -16.51 -20.45
CA LEU A 60 -4.87 -17.22 -19.43
C LEU A 60 -3.57 -17.79 -20.00
N GLU A 61 -3.52 -18.00 -21.31
CA GLU A 61 -2.31 -18.45 -22.00
C GLU A 61 -1.59 -17.29 -22.70
N PRO A 62 -0.25 -17.23 -22.58
CA PRO A 62 0.55 -16.24 -23.26
C PRO A 62 0.44 -16.42 -24.77
N SER A 63 0.42 -15.30 -25.49
CA SER A 63 0.45 -15.34 -26.96
C SER A 63 1.81 -15.83 -27.48
N GLU A 64 1.85 -16.35 -28.71
CA GLU A 64 3.12 -16.71 -29.37
C GLU A 64 4.09 -15.51 -29.44
N GLU A 65 3.56 -14.31 -29.64
CA GLU A 65 4.30 -13.04 -29.62
C GLU A 65 4.93 -12.76 -28.24
N GLU A 66 4.18 -12.95 -27.15
CA GLU A 66 4.67 -12.78 -25.77
C GLU A 66 5.73 -13.84 -25.43
N ILE A 67 5.57 -15.06 -25.91
CA ILE A 67 6.57 -16.14 -25.75
C ILE A 67 7.87 -15.78 -26.48
N LEU A 68 7.78 -15.34 -27.74
CA LEU A 68 8.94 -14.92 -28.53
C LEU A 68 9.66 -13.74 -27.88
N LEU A 69 8.91 -12.73 -27.43
CA LEU A 69 9.46 -11.57 -26.74
C LEU A 69 10.18 -12.00 -25.45
N TYR A 70 9.60 -12.92 -24.68
CA TYR A 70 10.26 -13.49 -23.49
C TYR A 70 11.62 -14.10 -23.82
N PHE A 71 11.70 -14.92 -24.89
CA PHE A 71 12.96 -15.52 -25.31
C PHE A 71 14.01 -14.50 -25.75
N LYS A 72 13.59 -13.43 -26.43
CA LYS A 72 14.49 -12.32 -26.76
C LYS A 72 15.05 -11.64 -25.51
N HIS A 73 14.21 -11.31 -24.53
CA HIS A 73 14.69 -10.75 -23.26
C HIS A 73 15.63 -11.68 -22.51
N LYS A 74 15.37 -13.00 -22.57
CA LYS A 74 16.23 -14.02 -21.98
C LYS A 74 17.63 -14.04 -22.61
N GLN A 75 17.72 -13.91 -23.95
CA GLN A 75 19.01 -13.90 -24.65
C GLN A 75 19.88 -12.68 -24.30
N CYS A 76 19.24 -11.55 -23.96
CA CYS A 76 19.91 -10.30 -23.61
C CYS A 76 20.10 -10.07 -22.10
N CYS A 77 19.83 -11.09 -21.26
CA CYS A 77 19.87 -11.01 -19.79
C CYS A 77 18.96 -9.92 -19.19
N ASN A 78 17.94 -9.48 -19.93
CA ASN A 78 17.00 -8.46 -19.45
C ASN A 78 16.14 -9.01 -18.30
N LEU A 79 15.84 -10.31 -18.31
CA LEU A 79 15.05 -10.95 -17.24
C LEU A 79 15.80 -10.94 -15.91
N GLU A 80 17.09 -11.27 -15.90
CA GLU A 80 17.92 -11.22 -14.69
C GLU A 80 18.05 -9.81 -14.14
N LYS A 81 18.21 -8.81 -15.03
CA LYS A 81 18.20 -7.38 -14.64
C LYS A 81 16.86 -6.97 -14.02
N ALA A 82 15.74 -7.39 -14.62
CA ALA A 82 14.40 -7.12 -14.11
C ALA A 82 14.19 -7.76 -12.73
N ARG A 83 14.65 -9.00 -12.52
CA ARG A 83 14.61 -9.64 -11.19
C ARG A 83 15.46 -8.87 -10.17
N CYS A 84 16.69 -8.51 -10.53
CA CYS A 84 17.56 -7.75 -9.63
C CYS A 84 16.93 -6.40 -9.26
N LEU A 85 16.34 -5.69 -10.23
CA LEU A 85 15.63 -4.44 -10.00
C LEU A 85 14.42 -4.63 -9.06
N GLY A 86 13.59 -5.65 -9.32
CA GLY A 86 12.44 -5.94 -8.45
C GLY A 86 12.84 -6.30 -7.03
N GLN A 87 13.92 -7.07 -6.86
CA GLN A 87 14.48 -7.37 -5.55
C GLN A 87 14.99 -6.11 -4.83
N GLN A 88 15.68 -5.22 -5.53
CA GLN A 88 16.17 -3.95 -4.96
C GLN A 88 15.01 -3.05 -4.52
N LEU A 89 13.98 -2.90 -5.35
CA LEU A 89 12.79 -2.11 -5.03
C LEU A 89 12.03 -2.69 -3.83
N GLY A 90 11.82 -4.00 -3.80
CA GLY A 90 11.21 -4.69 -2.64
C GLY A 90 12.02 -4.50 -1.37
N THR A 91 13.35 -4.61 -1.46
CA THR A 91 14.26 -4.40 -0.32
C THR A 91 14.20 -2.96 0.18
N GLN A 92 14.11 -1.95 -0.70
CA GLN A 92 13.97 -0.55 -0.27
C GLN A 92 12.68 -0.29 0.53
N ILE A 93 11.58 -0.95 0.18
CA ILE A 93 10.33 -0.86 0.96
C ILE A 93 10.51 -1.47 2.35
N LEU A 94 11.22 -2.60 2.45
CA LEU A 94 11.49 -3.29 3.71
C LEU A 94 12.47 -2.52 4.60
N CYS A 95 13.45 -1.83 4.01
CA CYS A 95 14.46 -1.02 4.70
C CYS A 95 13.99 0.39 5.10
N LEU A 96 12.73 0.74 4.82
CA LEU A 96 12.14 2.02 5.22
C LEU A 96 12.37 2.38 6.70
N PRO A 97 12.23 1.47 7.70
CA PRO A 97 12.47 1.82 9.10
C PRO A 97 13.88 2.37 9.36
N GLN A 98 14.89 1.78 8.72
CA GLN A 98 16.28 2.20 8.84
C GLN A 98 16.51 3.56 8.17
N ASP A 99 15.90 3.79 7.00
CA ASP A 99 15.98 5.07 6.31
C ASP A 99 15.31 6.20 7.12
N LEU A 100 14.15 5.93 7.71
CA LEU A 100 13.46 6.91 8.56
C LEU A 100 14.24 7.20 9.85
N ALA A 101 14.87 6.18 10.44
CA ALA A 101 15.71 6.35 11.61
C ALA A 101 16.93 7.27 11.34
N GLN A 102 17.50 7.23 10.12
CA GLN A 102 18.57 8.16 9.71
C GLN A 102 18.07 9.62 9.67
N GLU A 103 16.80 9.84 9.34
CA GLU A 103 16.13 11.15 9.41
C GLU A 103 15.59 11.49 10.81
N GLN A 104 15.95 10.73 11.84
CA GLN A 104 15.46 10.89 13.22
C GLN A 104 13.92 10.79 13.33
N LEU A 105 13.28 10.05 12.41
CA LEU A 105 11.85 9.79 12.42
C LEU A 105 11.59 8.34 12.78
N THR A 106 10.81 8.12 13.84
CA THR A 106 10.34 6.78 14.21
C THR A 106 8.82 6.74 14.09
N LEU A 107 8.31 5.72 13.39
CA LEU A 107 6.88 5.48 13.25
C LEU A 107 6.47 4.27 14.07
N GLU A 108 5.31 4.35 14.71
CA GLU A 108 4.69 3.21 15.37
C GLU A 108 4.42 2.07 14.36
N PRO A 109 4.46 0.79 14.77
CA PRO A 109 4.39 -0.34 13.84
C PRO A 109 3.22 -0.32 12.85
N PRO A 110 1.97 0.04 13.24
CA PRO A 110 0.86 0.13 12.29
C PRO A 110 1.04 1.24 11.25
N LEU A 111 1.64 2.37 11.65
CA LEU A 111 1.88 3.51 10.78
C LEU A 111 3.06 3.25 9.84
N LEU A 112 4.09 2.56 10.34
CA LEU A 112 5.21 2.08 9.54
C LEU A 112 4.73 1.13 8.44
N LEU A 113 3.89 0.15 8.79
CA LEU A 113 3.33 -0.78 7.82
C LEU A 113 2.48 -0.07 6.76
N HIS A 114 1.74 0.97 7.15
CA HIS A 114 1.02 1.82 6.21
C HIS A 114 1.99 2.61 5.30
N ALA A 115 3.13 3.06 5.83
CA ALA A 115 4.17 3.78 5.08
C ALA A 115 4.79 2.88 4.02
N GLN A 116 5.06 1.62 4.37
CA GLN A 116 5.54 0.61 3.45
C GLN A 116 4.50 0.30 2.35
N MET A 117 3.20 0.32 2.68
CA MET A 117 2.14 0.15 1.68
C MET A 117 2.04 1.35 0.72
N LEU A 118 2.19 2.58 1.21
CA LEU A 118 2.31 3.76 0.34
C LEU A 118 3.54 3.61 -0.57
N CYS A 119 4.68 3.21 -0.01
CA CYS A 119 5.91 3.01 -0.77
C CYS A 119 5.73 1.93 -1.85
N LEU A 120 5.11 0.79 -1.54
CA LEU A 120 4.76 -0.23 -2.52
C LEU A 120 3.94 0.38 -3.67
N PHE A 121 2.85 1.07 -3.34
CA PHE A 121 1.98 1.69 -4.35
C PHE A 121 2.78 2.62 -5.29
N VAL A 122 3.63 3.48 -4.73
CA VAL A 122 4.47 4.39 -5.53
C VAL A 122 5.45 3.62 -6.40
N SER A 123 6.10 2.59 -5.87
CA SER A 123 7.05 1.77 -6.61
C SER A 123 6.40 1.04 -7.77
N GLU A 124 5.22 0.44 -7.55
CA GLU A 124 4.49 -0.26 -8.61
C GLU A 124 4.07 0.70 -9.73
N GLU A 125 3.60 1.90 -9.35
CA GLU A 125 3.20 2.92 -10.32
C GLU A 125 4.39 3.46 -11.12
N CYS A 126 5.53 3.68 -10.46
CA CYS A 126 6.77 4.07 -11.14
C CYS A 126 7.22 2.99 -12.13
N VAL A 127 7.17 1.72 -11.73
CA VAL A 127 7.54 0.59 -12.60
C VAL A 127 6.64 0.53 -13.84
N ARG A 128 5.31 0.61 -13.68
CA ARG A 128 4.37 0.59 -14.82
C ARG A 128 4.61 1.75 -15.79
N ARG A 129 4.90 2.93 -15.26
CA ARG A 129 5.10 4.15 -16.05
C ARG A 129 6.46 4.19 -16.76
N LEU A 130 7.51 3.72 -16.10
CA LEU A 130 8.89 3.83 -16.59
C LEU A 130 9.35 2.61 -17.39
N LEU A 131 8.71 1.45 -17.20
CA LEU A 131 8.99 0.22 -17.95
C LEU A 131 7.80 -0.14 -18.85
N PRO A 132 7.76 0.39 -20.09
CA PRO A 132 6.65 0.12 -21.01
C PRO A 132 6.59 -1.33 -21.49
N ASP A 133 7.72 -2.06 -21.41
CA ASP A 133 7.76 -3.46 -21.80
C ASP A 133 6.93 -4.34 -20.84
N PRO A 134 5.91 -5.05 -21.34
CA PRO A 134 4.97 -5.79 -20.52
C PRO A 134 5.59 -7.01 -19.82
N ILE A 135 6.66 -7.59 -20.35
CA ILE A 135 7.34 -8.73 -19.72
C ILE A 135 8.19 -8.22 -18.58
N LEU A 136 8.96 -7.15 -18.82
CA LEU A 136 9.88 -6.60 -17.83
C LEU A 136 9.12 -6.00 -16.64
N HIS A 137 8.10 -5.17 -16.86
CA HIS A 137 7.39 -4.60 -15.71
C HIS A 137 6.66 -5.68 -14.89
N LYS A 138 6.03 -6.68 -15.53
CA LYS A 138 5.33 -7.76 -14.80
C LYS A 138 6.32 -8.55 -13.94
N LEU A 139 7.50 -8.83 -14.49
CA LEU A 139 8.56 -9.55 -13.77
C LEU A 139 9.13 -8.73 -12.61
N VAL A 140 9.37 -7.42 -12.80
CA VAL A 140 9.81 -6.53 -11.71
C VAL A 140 8.79 -6.51 -10.58
N LEU A 141 7.50 -6.30 -10.90
CA LEU A 141 6.42 -6.28 -9.91
C LEU A 141 6.27 -7.62 -9.18
N ALA A 142 6.32 -8.73 -9.90
CA ALA A 142 6.28 -10.07 -9.30
C ALA A 142 7.45 -10.26 -8.32
N GLN A 143 8.67 -9.94 -8.75
CA GLN A 143 9.85 -10.10 -7.91
C GLN A 143 9.85 -9.16 -6.70
N MET A 144 9.31 -7.94 -6.81
CA MET A 144 9.07 -7.07 -5.66
C MET A 144 8.16 -7.74 -4.63
N ASN A 145 7.03 -8.28 -5.10
CA ASN A 145 6.04 -8.94 -4.25
C ASN A 145 6.60 -10.20 -3.59
N ASP A 146 7.37 -11.00 -4.32
CA ASP A 146 8.06 -12.18 -3.78
C ASP A 146 9.04 -11.76 -2.68
N THR A 147 9.88 -10.76 -2.94
CA THR A 147 10.86 -10.25 -1.98
C THR A 147 10.21 -9.77 -0.69
N ILE A 148 9.11 -9.02 -0.79
CA ILE A 148 8.36 -8.53 0.38
C ILE A 148 7.70 -9.68 1.13
N SER A 149 7.08 -10.62 0.42
CA SER A 149 6.35 -11.73 1.02
C SER A 149 7.28 -12.70 1.75
N GLU A 150 8.47 -12.93 1.22
CA GLU A 150 9.50 -13.77 1.84
C GLU A 150 10.06 -13.15 3.12
N GLN A 151 10.36 -11.86 3.12
CA GLN A 151 11.03 -11.19 4.24
C GLN A 151 10.07 -10.64 5.30
N LEU A 152 8.83 -10.34 4.93
CA LEU A 152 7.80 -9.87 5.85
C LEU A 152 6.51 -10.69 5.67
N PRO A 153 6.48 -11.94 6.18
CA PRO A 153 5.29 -12.77 6.15
C PRO A 153 4.14 -12.02 6.84
N ASN A 154 2.97 -11.99 6.21
CA ASN A 154 1.78 -11.21 6.59
C ASN A 154 1.75 -9.74 6.11
N PHE A 155 2.71 -9.28 5.32
CA PHE A 155 2.66 -7.92 4.77
C PHE A 155 1.36 -7.62 4.01
N TYR A 156 0.73 -8.61 3.37
CA TYR A 156 -0.54 -8.45 2.62
C TYR A 156 -1.79 -8.92 3.37
N ASN A 157 -1.68 -9.32 4.65
CA ASN A 157 -2.78 -9.98 5.36
C ASN A 157 -3.73 -8.99 6.06
N ASN A 158 -3.54 -7.68 5.89
CA ASN A 158 -4.36 -6.66 6.55
C ASN A 158 -5.29 -5.95 5.55
N LEU A 159 -6.60 -6.14 5.75
CA LEU A 159 -7.67 -5.49 4.98
C LEU A 159 -7.51 -3.96 4.87
N LEU A 160 -6.95 -3.30 5.88
CA LEU A 160 -6.71 -1.86 5.86
C LEU A 160 -5.70 -1.44 4.78
N GLN A 161 -4.76 -2.32 4.43
CA GLN A 161 -3.75 -2.02 3.42
C GLN A 161 -4.32 -2.07 2.00
N TYR A 162 -5.16 -3.06 1.67
CA TYR A 162 -5.84 -3.11 0.37
C TYR A 162 -6.73 -1.88 0.14
N ARG A 163 -7.39 -1.41 1.20
CA ARG A 163 -8.18 -0.17 1.18
C ARG A 163 -7.28 1.05 0.95
N ALA A 164 -6.14 1.13 1.62
CA ALA A 164 -5.16 2.21 1.43
C ALA A 164 -4.64 2.26 0.00
N TYR A 165 -4.23 1.12 -0.55
CA TYR A 165 -3.76 1.01 -1.92
C TYR A 165 -4.80 1.53 -2.91
N THR A 166 -6.06 1.08 -2.78
CA THR A 166 -7.16 1.52 -3.64
C THR A 166 -7.43 3.01 -3.49
N ALA A 167 -7.37 3.55 -2.27
CA ALA A 167 -7.53 4.98 -2.03
C ALA A 167 -6.45 5.81 -2.73
N TYR A 168 -5.18 5.40 -2.65
CA TYR A 168 -4.09 6.09 -3.35
C TYR A 168 -4.27 6.04 -4.87
N LYS A 169 -4.70 4.90 -5.41
CA LYS A 169 -4.98 4.74 -6.83
C LYS A 169 -6.07 5.72 -7.30
N MET A 170 -7.23 5.73 -6.62
CA MET A 170 -8.33 6.65 -6.95
C MET A 170 -7.88 8.12 -6.84
N CYS A 171 -7.08 8.47 -5.83
CA CYS A 171 -6.57 9.83 -5.67
C CYS A 171 -5.67 10.30 -6.82
N LEU A 172 -4.97 9.40 -7.51
CA LEU A 172 -4.15 9.75 -8.68
C LEU A 172 -4.93 9.70 -10.00
N GLU A 173 -5.91 8.80 -10.13
CA GLU A 173 -6.76 8.69 -11.33
C GLU A 173 -7.73 9.87 -11.45
N GLU A 174 -8.21 10.40 -10.33
CA GLU A 174 -9.08 11.59 -10.27
C GLU A 174 -8.29 12.90 -10.34
N ALA A 175 -6.96 12.85 -10.29
CA ALA A 175 -6.12 14.04 -10.35
C ALA A 175 -6.21 14.66 -11.76
N PRO A 176 -6.59 15.96 -11.89
CA PRO A 176 -6.62 16.61 -13.18
C PRO A 176 -5.23 16.60 -13.82
N ALA A 177 -5.16 16.15 -15.08
CA ALA A 177 -3.95 16.20 -15.88
C ALA A 177 -3.53 17.67 -16.08
N GLU A 178 -2.47 18.08 -15.38
CA GLU A 178 -1.81 19.39 -15.47
C GLU A 178 -2.72 20.54 -15.93
N SER A 179 -3.49 21.12 -15.03
CA SER A 179 -4.27 22.31 -15.36
C SER A 179 -4.43 23.21 -14.14
N ALA A 180 -3.90 24.43 -14.25
CA ALA A 180 -3.94 25.56 -13.31
C ALA A 180 -3.00 25.53 -12.09
N ALA A 181 -2.34 26.66 -11.82
CA ALA A 181 -1.45 26.91 -10.68
C ALA A 181 -2.13 26.82 -9.29
N SER A 182 -3.42 26.52 -9.26
CA SER A 182 -4.26 26.43 -8.06
C SER A 182 -4.69 25.00 -7.73
N GLU A 183 -4.47 24.04 -8.64
CA GLU A 183 -4.79 22.63 -8.39
C GLU A 183 -3.71 21.95 -7.54
N PRO A 184 -4.10 21.04 -6.62
CA PRO A 184 -3.15 20.35 -5.77
C PRO A 184 -2.28 19.39 -6.60
N THR A 185 -0.98 19.39 -6.32
CA THR A 185 -0.05 18.44 -6.96
C THR A 185 -0.37 17.00 -6.55
N GLN A 186 0.04 16.01 -7.35
CA GLN A 186 -0.11 14.58 -7.01
C GLN A 186 0.44 14.26 -5.61
N GLN A 187 1.55 14.89 -5.24
CA GLN A 187 2.11 14.78 -3.89
C GLN A 187 1.13 15.28 -2.81
N GLN A 188 0.54 16.46 -3.00
CA GLN A 188 -0.40 17.05 -2.04
C GLN A 188 -1.68 16.23 -1.91
N LEU A 189 -2.16 15.66 -3.02
CA LEU A 189 -3.29 14.73 -3.05
C LEU A 189 -2.97 13.46 -2.24
N ILE A 190 -1.82 12.85 -2.49
CA ILE A 190 -1.38 11.66 -1.74
C ILE A 190 -1.17 11.98 -0.25
N GLY A 191 -0.56 13.11 0.08
CA GLY A 191 -0.41 13.55 1.47
C GLY A 191 -1.74 13.69 2.20
N SER A 192 -2.72 14.31 1.54
CA SER A 192 -4.07 14.47 2.07
C SER A 192 -4.78 13.12 2.23
N CYS A 193 -4.62 12.21 1.25
CA CYS A 193 -5.14 10.84 1.31
C CYS A 193 -4.52 10.06 2.48
N TRP A 194 -3.19 10.12 2.62
CA TRP A 194 -2.44 9.51 3.72
C TRP A 194 -2.97 9.97 5.08
N ALA A 195 -3.16 11.28 5.27
CA ALA A 195 -3.67 11.85 6.51
C ALA A 195 -5.08 11.34 6.83
N LYS A 196 -5.95 11.21 5.82
CA LYS A 196 -7.29 10.61 5.97
C LYS A 196 -7.20 9.13 6.36
N MET A 197 -6.38 8.34 5.67
CA MET A 197 -6.22 6.91 5.90
C MET A 197 -5.60 6.56 7.25
N THR A 198 -4.77 7.46 7.78
CA THR A 198 -4.15 7.34 9.11
C THR A 198 -4.99 7.95 10.24
N GLY A 199 -6.22 8.41 9.94
CA GLY A 199 -7.17 8.90 10.92
C GLY A 199 -6.89 10.32 11.43
N LYS A 200 -6.09 11.11 10.70
CA LYS A 200 -5.71 12.49 11.04
C LYS A 200 -5.91 13.45 9.86
N PRO A 201 -7.13 13.54 9.29
CA PRO A 201 -7.39 14.27 8.03
C PRO A 201 -7.14 15.79 8.07
N GLN A 202 -7.03 16.38 9.27
CA GLN A 202 -6.83 17.82 9.46
C GLN A 202 -5.45 18.16 10.06
N ASP A 203 -4.56 17.17 10.19
CA ASP A 203 -3.22 17.39 10.73
C ASP A 203 -2.24 17.70 9.59
N PRO A 204 -1.75 18.95 9.47
CA PRO A 204 -0.82 19.33 8.41
C PRO A 204 0.49 18.54 8.45
N ALA A 205 0.94 18.13 9.65
CA ALA A 205 2.17 17.35 9.78
C ALA A 205 2.00 15.95 9.18
N HIS A 206 0.82 15.33 9.32
CA HIS A 206 0.54 14.03 8.70
C HIS A 206 0.40 14.15 7.18
N CYS A 207 -0.23 15.22 6.68
CA CYS A 207 -0.26 15.49 5.25
C CYS A 207 1.15 15.64 4.67
N GLN A 208 2.00 16.40 5.37
CA GLN A 208 3.38 16.62 4.95
C GLN A 208 4.22 15.34 5.02
N LEU A 209 4.01 14.49 6.02
CA LEU A 209 4.68 13.20 6.12
C LEU A 209 4.35 12.29 4.93
N GLY A 210 3.06 12.09 4.63
CA GLY A 210 2.64 11.28 3.46
C GLY A 210 3.18 11.85 2.14
N SER A 211 3.15 13.18 2.01
CA SER A 211 3.73 13.90 0.87
C SER A 211 5.23 13.66 0.71
N ARG A 212 5.98 13.66 1.81
CA ARG A 212 7.43 13.42 1.81
C ARG A 212 7.74 11.96 1.47
N LEU A 213 7.03 11.01 2.08
CA LEU A 213 7.18 9.58 1.77
C LEU A 213 6.93 9.28 0.29
N TYR A 214 5.88 9.86 -0.28
CA TYR A 214 5.56 9.74 -1.69
C TYR A 214 6.70 10.24 -2.59
N GLN A 215 7.17 11.48 -2.37
CA GLN A 215 8.25 12.05 -3.17
C GLN A 215 9.55 11.26 -3.04
N TRP A 216 9.88 10.89 -1.80
CA TRP A 216 11.09 10.15 -1.49
C TRP A 216 11.11 8.80 -2.21
N MET A 217 10.03 8.03 -2.13
CA MET A 217 9.97 6.73 -2.81
C MET A 217 9.94 6.90 -4.33
N LYS A 218 9.20 7.89 -4.84
CA LYS A 218 9.15 8.20 -6.28
C LYS A 218 10.55 8.51 -6.84
N ALA A 219 11.30 9.39 -6.16
CA ALA A 219 12.66 9.75 -6.59
C ALA A 219 13.61 8.54 -6.57
N ARG A 220 13.55 7.71 -5.53
CA ARG A 220 14.36 6.48 -5.45
C ARG A 220 14.00 5.47 -6.54
N CYS A 221 12.71 5.28 -6.80
CA CYS A 221 12.25 4.40 -7.88
C CYS A 221 12.71 4.90 -9.24
N GLU A 222 12.53 6.19 -9.53
CA GLU A 222 13.00 6.82 -10.76
C GLU A 222 14.52 6.63 -10.92
N GLN A 223 15.30 6.87 -9.86
CA GLN A 223 16.75 6.66 -9.88
C GLN A 223 17.13 5.20 -10.16
N LEU A 224 16.52 4.24 -9.46
CA LEU A 224 16.83 2.82 -9.62
C LEU A 224 16.44 2.31 -11.01
N VAL A 225 15.23 2.58 -11.46
CA VAL A 225 14.75 2.14 -12.77
C VAL A 225 15.62 2.73 -13.88
N CYS A 226 15.96 4.02 -13.82
CA CYS A 226 16.83 4.67 -14.80
C CYS A 226 18.30 4.20 -14.73
N SER A 227 18.75 3.64 -13.61
CA SER A 227 20.10 3.09 -13.48
C SER A 227 20.28 1.75 -14.22
N VAL A 228 19.18 1.04 -14.50
CA VAL A 228 19.20 -0.26 -15.17
C VAL A 228 19.10 -0.09 -16.67
N GLN A 229 20.16 -0.47 -17.38
CA GLN A 229 20.19 -0.47 -18.84
C GLN A 229 19.63 -1.78 -19.40
N PHE A 230 18.37 -1.76 -19.82
CA PHE A 230 17.76 -2.85 -20.59
C PHE A 230 18.20 -2.77 -22.06
N GLN A 231 18.48 -3.92 -22.67
CA GLN A 231 18.75 -4.00 -24.10
C GLN A 231 17.43 -3.97 -24.87
N THR A 232 17.39 -3.27 -26.00
CA THR A 232 16.25 -3.26 -26.93
C THR A 232 16.13 -4.60 -27.66
N VAL A 233 14.92 -5.12 -27.81
CA VAL A 233 14.60 -6.44 -28.40
C VAL A 233 13.35 -6.40 -29.28
#